data_AF-A0A736IH34-F1
#
_entry.id   AF-A0A736IH34-F1
#
_cell.length_a   1.000
_cell.length_b   1.000
_cell.length_c   1.000
_cell.angle_alpha   90.00
_cell.angle_beta   90.00
_cell.angle_gamma   90.00
#
_symmetry.space_group_name_H-M   'P 1'
#
loop_
_entity.id
_entity.type
_entity.pdbx_description
1 polymer ?
#
loop_
_entity_poly.entity_id
_entity_poly.type
_entity_poly.pdbx_seq_one_letter_code
_entity_poly.pdbx_strand_id
1 'polypeptide(L)'
;FDIPQTQYEQQLRAIPVQFSDVITQNPQAENANLRTCSATVAMGIPQPLFKLMKDLPNTLFYISQGDGQVINNTVTWKQVNYNIQLADNNKDIVVTSVQKTDKLARSIYVMARMTVSGDSIIKKKNNSLIEIAAKKFESRDRELNQVWNSLPASARTALKQEQRVWVTQKEQQCGKLSDAKSEAIPAEKRISIYKCQLEMTIARTAYLDSSE
;
A
#
# COMPACT_ATOMS: atom_id res chain seq x y z
N PHE A 1 0.46 1.49 15.38
CA PHE A 1 -0.89 1.32 14.82
C PHE A 1 -1.67 0.62 15.91
N ASP A 2 -2.51 1.35 16.63
CA ASP A 2 -3.19 0.84 17.82
C ASP A 2 -4.51 0.20 17.40
N ILE A 3 -4.41 -0.81 16.52
CA ILE A 3 -5.55 -1.63 16.13
C ILE A 3 -5.59 -2.79 17.12
N PRO A 4 -6.67 -2.96 17.89
CA PRO A 4 -6.79 -4.05 18.85
C PRO A 4 -6.61 -5.41 18.18
N GLN A 5 -5.89 -6.33 18.84
CA GLN A 5 -5.72 -7.71 18.37
C GLN A 5 -7.06 -8.38 18.04
N THR A 6 -8.09 -8.09 18.83
CA THR A 6 -9.44 -8.61 18.66
C THR A 6 -10.06 -8.25 17.31
N GLN A 7 -9.76 -7.08 16.73
CA GLN A 7 -10.26 -6.72 15.40
C GLN A 7 -9.60 -7.56 14.30
N TYR A 8 -8.31 -7.87 14.43
CA TYR A 8 -7.64 -8.78 13.50
C TYR A 8 -8.20 -10.19 13.60
N GLU A 9 -8.45 -10.69 14.81
CA GLU A 9 -9.03 -12.01 15.04
C GLU A 9 -10.46 -12.12 14.49
N GLN A 10 -11.28 -11.10 14.70
CA GLN A 10 -12.62 -11.02 14.11
C GLN A 10 -12.55 -11.03 12.58
N GLN A 11 -11.65 -10.25 11.99
CA GLN A 11 -11.50 -10.21 10.54
C GLN A 11 -10.98 -11.53 9.97
N LEU A 12 -10.05 -12.21 10.66
CA LEU A 12 -9.58 -13.55 10.28
C LEU A 12 -10.73 -14.55 10.22
N ARG A 13 -11.61 -14.55 11.22
CA ARG A 13 -12.79 -15.43 11.28
C ARG A 13 -13.86 -15.08 10.23
N ALA A 14 -13.92 -13.82 9.81
CA ALA A 14 -14.87 -13.35 8.80
C ALA A 14 -14.47 -13.68 7.36
N ILE A 15 -13.20 -14.06 7.11
CA ILE A 15 -12.76 -14.46 5.77
C ILE A 15 -13.32 -15.86 5.47
N PRO A 16 -14.18 -16.01 4.44
CA PRO A 16 -14.75 -17.30 4.12
C PRO A 16 -13.66 -18.20 3.51
N VAL A 17 -13.55 -19.42 4.03
CA VAL A 17 -12.66 -20.46 3.52
C VAL A 17 -13.51 -21.65 3.11
N GLN A 18 -13.36 -22.09 1.86
CA GLN A 18 -14.10 -23.20 1.28
C GLN A 18 -13.13 -24.26 0.78
N PHE A 19 -13.49 -25.52 1.01
CA PHE A 19 -12.77 -26.68 0.51
C PHE A 19 -13.65 -27.38 -0.52
N SER A 20 -13.08 -27.74 -1.67
CA SER A 20 -13.72 -28.53 -2.72
C SER A 20 -12.75 -29.57 -3.27
N ASP A 21 -13.26 -30.50 -4.08
CA ASP A 21 -12.47 -31.55 -4.73
C ASP A 21 -11.58 -32.33 -3.74
N VAL A 22 -12.13 -32.65 -2.57
CA VAL A 22 -11.39 -33.31 -1.50
C VAL A 22 -11.14 -34.76 -1.87
N ILE A 23 -9.88 -35.15 -1.93
CA ILE A 23 -9.41 -36.50 -2.19
C ILE A 23 -8.70 -36.99 -0.94
N THR A 24 -9.14 -38.14 -0.40
CA THR A 24 -8.47 -38.81 0.71
C THR A 24 -7.84 -40.10 0.21
N GLN A 25 -6.53 -40.23 0.41
CA GLN A 25 -5.79 -41.44 0.07
C GLN A 25 -6.04 -42.54 1.09
N ASN A 26 -5.93 -43.78 0.64
CA ASN A 26 -6.00 -44.94 1.50
C ASN A 26 -4.89 -44.91 2.57
N PRO A 27 -5.14 -45.46 3.77
CA PRO A 27 -4.13 -45.57 4.81
C PRO A 27 -2.84 -46.18 4.30
N GLN A 28 -1.70 -45.62 4.69
CA GLN A 28 -0.42 -46.26 4.47
C GLN A 28 -0.28 -47.48 5.41
N ALA A 29 0.33 -48.57 4.91
CA ALA A 29 0.48 -49.81 5.66
C ALA A 29 1.25 -49.64 6.99
N GLU A 30 2.11 -48.63 7.06
CA GLU A 30 2.96 -48.32 8.21
C GLU A 30 2.25 -47.50 9.30
N ASN A 31 1.13 -46.82 8.97
CA ASN A 31 0.34 -46.08 9.94
C ASN A 31 -1.15 -46.05 9.53
N ALA A 32 -1.92 -47.01 10.07
CA ALA A 32 -3.35 -47.15 9.79
C ALA A 32 -4.21 -45.96 10.23
N ASN A 33 -3.67 -45.03 11.03
CA ASN A 33 -4.38 -43.85 11.53
C ASN A 33 -4.06 -42.57 10.73
N LEU A 34 -3.03 -42.59 9.90
CA LEU A 34 -2.67 -41.48 9.03
C LEU A 34 -3.48 -41.53 7.74
N ARG A 35 -4.06 -40.39 7.33
CA ARG A 35 -4.65 -40.20 6.00
C ARG A 35 -4.00 -38.99 5.33
N THR A 36 -3.54 -39.18 4.11
CA THR A 36 -3.09 -38.08 3.26
C THR A 36 -4.27 -37.59 2.43
N CYS A 37 -4.50 -36.29 2.47
CA CYS A 37 -5.59 -35.61 1.79
C CYS A 37 -5.07 -34.56 0.82
N SER A 38 -5.85 -34.28 -0.22
CA SER A 38 -5.65 -33.17 -1.14
C SER A 38 -6.98 -32.47 -1.36
N ALA A 39 -6.98 -31.14 -1.42
CA ALA A 39 -8.20 -30.38 -1.69
C ALA A 39 -7.90 -29.14 -2.54
N THR A 40 -8.91 -28.64 -3.23
CA THR A 40 -8.95 -27.25 -3.68
C THR A 40 -9.39 -26.37 -2.51
N VAL A 41 -8.64 -25.30 -2.23
CA VAL A 41 -8.97 -24.33 -1.18
C VAL A 41 -9.27 -22.99 -1.82
N ALA A 42 -10.42 -22.40 -1.52
CA ALA A 42 -10.80 -21.06 -1.95
C ALA A 42 -11.01 -20.16 -0.73
N MET A 43 -10.38 -18.98 -0.75
CA MET A 43 -10.57 -17.95 0.28
C MET A 43 -11.21 -16.72 -0.35
N GLY A 44 -12.30 -16.22 0.25
CA GLY A 44 -12.92 -14.98 -0.21
C GLY A 44 -12.09 -13.75 0.13
N ILE A 45 -11.96 -12.86 -0.84
CA ILE A 45 -11.27 -11.58 -0.65
C ILE A 45 -12.24 -10.61 0.02
N PRO A 46 -11.90 -10.04 1.20
CA PRO A 46 -12.75 -9.05 1.85
C PRO A 46 -12.98 -7.83 0.96
N GLN A 47 -14.22 -7.33 0.92
CA GLN A 47 -14.59 -6.19 0.06
C GLN A 47 -13.70 -4.95 0.24
N PRO A 48 -13.34 -4.52 1.47
CA PRO A 48 -12.45 -3.37 1.65
C PRO A 48 -11.06 -3.56 1.01
N LEU A 49 -10.62 -4.81 0.82
CA LEU A 49 -9.32 -5.11 0.23
C LEU A 49 -9.26 -4.82 -1.27
N PHE A 50 -10.38 -4.83 -2.01
CA PHE A 50 -10.39 -4.51 -3.44
C PHE A 50 -9.91 -3.09 -3.73
N LYS A 51 -10.38 -2.12 -2.95
CA LYS A 51 -9.93 -0.73 -3.05
C LYS A 51 -8.42 -0.64 -2.77
N LEU A 52 -7.97 -1.32 -1.72
CA LEU A 52 -6.56 -1.31 -1.34
C LEU A 52 -5.64 -1.97 -2.38
N MET A 53 -6.10 -3.00 -3.08
CA MET A 53 -5.32 -3.62 -4.17
C MET A 53 -5.09 -2.66 -5.34
N LYS A 54 -6.00 -1.71 -5.59
CA LYS A 54 -5.78 -0.63 -6.58
C LYS A 54 -4.70 0.34 -6.12
N ASP A 55 -4.76 0.76 -4.86
CA ASP A 55 -3.84 1.78 -4.31
C ASP A 55 -2.46 1.20 -3.94
N LEU A 56 -2.40 -0.11 -3.70
CA LEU A 56 -1.23 -0.90 -3.33
C LEU A 56 -1.20 -2.22 -4.15
N PRO A 57 -0.77 -2.19 -5.42
CA PRO A 57 -0.78 -3.36 -6.32
C PRO A 57 -0.04 -4.60 -5.79
N ASN A 58 1.01 -4.41 -5.01
CA ASN A 58 1.76 -5.52 -4.37
C ASN A 58 0.90 -6.35 -3.41
N THR A 59 -0.24 -5.82 -2.94
CA THR A 59 -1.20 -6.57 -2.12
C THR A 59 -1.68 -7.83 -2.83
N LEU A 60 -1.90 -7.76 -4.16
CA LEU A 60 -2.31 -8.91 -4.96
C LEU A 60 -1.27 -10.04 -4.86
N PHE A 61 0.00 -9.70 -5.07
CA PHE A 61 1.11 -10.64 -4.94
C PHE A 61 1.16 -11.29 -3.55
N TYR A 62 0.91 -10.52 -2.48
CA TYR A 62 0.97 -11.05 -1.12
C TYR A 62 -0.19 -11.99 -0.77
N ILE A 63 -1.38 -11.79 -1.35
CA ILE A 63 -2.53 -12.66 -1.09
C ILE A 63 -2.56 -13.90 -2.00
N SER A 64 -1.88 -13.86 -3.15
CA SER A 64 -1.87 -14.95 -4.14
C SER A 64 -0.61 -15.84 -4.08
N GLN A 65 0.11 -15.84 -2.96
CA GLN A 65 1.33 -16.64 -2.78
C GLN A 65 1.08 -18.16 -2.91
N GLY A 66 2.10 -18.92 -3.30
CA GLY A 66 2.03 -20.39 -3.35
C GLY A 66 1.12 -20.92 -4.46
N ASP A 67 1.18 -20.31 -5.65
CA ASP A 67 0.37 -20.63 -6.82
C ASP A 67 -1.14 -20.34 -6.65
N GLY A 68 -1.47 -19.40 -5.77
CA GLY A 68 -2.84 -18.93 -5.60
C GLY A 68 -3.32 -18.17 -6.83
N GLN A 69 -4.46 -18.56 -7.38
CA GLN A 69 -5.08 -17.89 -8.52
C GLN A 69 -6.21 -16.99 -8.03
N VAL A 70 -6.21 -15.73 -8.45
CA VAL A 70 -7.28 -14.79 -8.09
C VAL A 70 -8.37 -14.84 -9.16
N ILE A 71 -9.53 -15.40 -8.81
CA ILE A 71 -10.66 -15.61 -9.70
C ILE A 71 -11.95 -15.27 -8.94
N ASN A 72 -12.85 -14.49 -9.54
CA ASN A 72 -14.19 -14.21 -9.01
C ASN A 72 -14.21 -13.84 -7.51
N ASN A 73 -13.41 -12.84 -7.11
CA ASN A 73 -13.33 -12.35 -5.73
C ASN A 73 -12.80 -13.37 -4.71
N THR A 74 -12.18 -14.46 -5.17
CA THR A 74 -11.53 -15.45 -4.33
C THR A 74 -10.08 -15.62 -4.72
N VAL A 75 -9.27 -16.09 -3.79
CA VAL A 75 -7.97 -16.68 -4.10
C VAL A 75 -8.10 -18.20 -3.96
N THR A 76 -7.74 -18.93 -5.01
CA THR A 76 -7.92 -20.38 -5.10
C THR A 76 -6.57 -21.08 -5.24
N TRP A 77 -6.37 -22.13 -4.45
CA TRP A 77 -5.23 -23.04 -4.52
C TRP A 77 -5.71 -24.43 -4.86
N LYS A 78 -5.17 -25.02 -5.93
CA LYS A 78 -5.46 -26.42 -6.30
C LYS A 78 -4.46 -27.35 -5.63
N GLN A 79 -4.90 -28.56 -5.30
CA GLN A 79 -4.06 -29.64 -4.77
C GLN A 79 -3.26 -29.22 -3.53
N VAL A 80 -3.97 -28.68 -2.53
CA VAL A 80 -3.42 -28.40 -1.21
C VAL A 80 -3.37 -29.71 -0.44
N ASN A 81 -2.16 -30.21 -0.20
CA ASN A 81 -1.95 -31.47 0.49
C ASN A 81 -1.80 -31.27 1.99
N TYR A 82 -2.51 -32.09 2.76
CA TYR A 82 -2.48 -32.10 4.22
C TYR A 82 -2.71 -33.52 4.71
N ASN A 83 -2.20 -33.82 5.90
CA ASN A 83 -2.42 -35.08 6.58
C ASN A 83 -3.40 -34.88 7.73
N ILE A 84 -4.25 -35.87 7.96
CA ILE A 84 -5.11 -35.95 9.13
C ILE A 84 -4.84 -37.26 9.87
N GLN A 85 -4.83 -37.20 11.18
CA GLN A 85 -4.75 -38.38 12.05
C GLN A 85 -5.51 -38.13 13.34
N LEU A 86 -5.89 -39.20 14.04
CA LEU A 86 -6.40 -39.08 15.40
C LEU A 86 -5.28 -38.64 16.35
N ALA A 87 -5.60 -37.74 17.28
CA ALA A 87 -4.75 -37.43 18.40
C ALA A 87 -4.66 -38.62 19.37
N ASP A 88 -3.70 -38.58 20.29
CA ASP A 88 -3.47 -39.65 21.28
C ASP A 88 -4.70 -39.92 22.18
N ASN A 89 -5.61 -38.95 22.30
CA ASN A 89 -6.86 -39.10 23.04
C ASN A 89 -7.97 -39.82 22.25
N ASN A 90 -7.69 -40.26 21.02
CA ASN A 90 -8.59 -40.94 20.09
C ASN A 90 -9.91 -40.18 19.80
N LYS A 91 -9.99 -38.89 20.11
CA LYS A 91 -11.19 -38.05 19.92
C LYS A 91 -10.92 -36.86 19.03
N ASP A 92 -9.75 -36.25 19.17
CA ASP A 92 -9.38 -35.07 18.40
C ASP A 92 -8.72 -35.47 17.08
N ILE A 93 -8.87 -34.60 16.08
CA ILE A 93 -8.18 -34.74 14.80
C ILE A 93 -7.00 -33.78 14.81
N VAL A 94 -5.81 -34.33 14.59
CA VAL A 94 -4.60 -33.56 14.32
C VAL A 94 -4.46 -33.40 12.82
N VAL A 95 -4.34 -32.16 12.37
CA VAL A 95 -4.05 -31.83 10.97
C VAL A 95 -2.60 -31.39 10.88
N THR A 96 -1.80 -32.11 10.09
CA THR A 96 -0.41 -31.74 9.81
C THR A 96 -0.25 -31.35 8.35
N SER A 97 0.35 -30.18 8.12
CA SER A 97 0.65 -29.72 6.78
C SER A 97 1.83 -30.47 6.20
N VAL A 98 1.78 -30.75 4.90
CA VAL A 98 2.90 -31.38 4.22
C VAL A 98 3.88 -30.33 3.70
N GLN A 99 3.46 -29.30 2.94
CA GLN A 99 4.38 -28.25 2.42
C GLN A 99 3.74 -26.88 2.04
N LYS A 100 2.40 -26.76 1.91
CA LYS A 100 1.74 -25.56 1.32
C LYS A 100 0.97 -24.66 2.30
N THR A 101 0.72 -25.07 3.54
CA THR A 101 -0.15 -24.30 4.45
C THR A 101 0.43 -22.95 4.86
N ASP A 102 1.75 -22.79 4.90
CA ASP A 102 2.36 -21.55 5.36
C ASP A 102 2.05 -20.38 4.42
N LYS A 103 1.91 -20.66 3.12
CA LYS A 103 1.52 -19.65 2.12
C LYS A 103 0.04 -19.30 2.23
N LEU A 104 -0.83 -20.29 2.43
CA LEU A 104 -2.26 -20.08 2.67
C LEU A 104 -2.52 -19.28 3.96
N ALA A 105 -1.85 -19.67 5.05
CA ALA A 105 -1.91 -18.98 6.33
C ALA A 105 -1.37 -17.55 6.22
N ARG A 106 -0.29 -17.35 5.44
CA ARG A 106 0.21 -16.00 5.14
C ARG A 106 -0.82 -15.19 4.38
N SER A 107 -1.47 -15.75 3.36
CA SER A 107 -2.48 -15.06 2.56
C SER A 107 -3.68 -14.60 3.40
N ILE A 108 -4.26 -15.48 4.22
CA ILE A 108 -5.39 -15.10 5.09
C ILE A 108 -4.98 -14.04 6.12
N TYR A 109 -3.76 -14.15 6.68
CA TYR A 109 -3.20 -13.12 7.56
C TYR A 109 -3.00 -11.77 6.84
N VAL A 110 -2.45 -11.76 5.61
CA VAL A 110 -2.33 -10.53 4.81
C VAL A 110 -3.70 -9.92 4.59
N MET A 111 -4.68 -10.72 4.13
CA MET A 111 -6.03 -10.24 3.85
C MET A 111 -6.65 -9.60 5.09
N ALA A 112 -6.60 -10.27 6.25
CA ALA A 112 -7.14 -9.73 7.48
C ALA A 112 -6.40 -8.46 7.90
N ARG A 113 -5.07 -8.49 7.94
CA ARG A 113 -4.26 -7.33 8.34
C ARG A 113 -4.52 -6.12 7.47
N MET A 114 -4.50 -6.32 6.15
CA MET A 114 -4.68 -5.25 5.17
C MET A 114 -6.12 -4.71 5.17
N THR A 115 -7.11 -5.55 5.45
CA THR A 115 -8.51 -5.12 5.59
C THR A 115 -8.68 -4.19 6.79
N VAL A 116 -8.10 -4.53 7.95
CA VAL A 116 -8.27 -3.74 9.17
C VAL A 116 -7.37 -2.49 9.17
N SER A 117 -6.15 -2.59 8.63
CA SER A 117 -5.16 -1.51 8.67
C SER A 117 -5.01 -0.71 7.38
N GLY A 118 -5.76 -1.04 6.32
CA GLY A 118 -5.59 -0.49 4.97
C GLY A 118 -5.58 1.03 4.90
N ASP A 119 -6.59 1.70 5.48
CA ASP A 119 -6.67 3.16 5.49
C ASP A 119 -5.49 3.82 6.20
N SER A 120 -5.05 3.21 7.31
CA SER A 120 -3.91 3.70 8.07
C SER A 120 -2.58 3.54 7.31
N ILE A 121 -2.44 2.47 6.53
CA ILE A 121 -1.30 2.23 5.64
C ILE A 121 -1.30 3.25 4.51
N ILE A 122 -2.45 3.48 3.85
CA ILE A 122 -2.59 4.49 2.80
C ILE A 122 -2.27 5.88 3.34
N LYS A 123 -2.83 6.26 4.50
CA LYS A 123 -2.55 7.55 5.15
C LYS A 123 -1.05 7.73 5.42
N LYS A 124 -0.37 6.71 5.96
CA LYS A 124 1.07 6.76 6.22
C LYS A 124 1.89 6.92 4.94
N LYS A 125 1.58 6.15 3.89
CA LYS A 125 2.21 6.28 2.56
C LYS A 125 2.03 7.69 2.02
N ASN A 126 0.81 8.20 2.03
CA ASN A 126 0.46 9.52 1.52
C ASN A 126 1.17 10.65 2.28
N ASN A 127 1.20 10.57 3.62
CA ASN A 127 1.92 11.55 4.44
C ASN A 127 3.43 11.57 4.12
N SER A 128 4.05 10.40 3.95
CA SER A 128 5.45 10.31 3.55
C SER A 128 5.71 10.93 2.18
N LEU A 129 4.82 10.70 1.20
CA LEU A 129 4.93 11.30 -0.14
C LEU A 129 4.75 12.82 -0.11
N ILE A 130 3.81 13.33 0.70
CA ILE A 130 3.62 14.77 0.93
C ILE A 130 4.89 15.37 1.52
N GLU A 131 5.46 14.76 2.56
CA GLU A 131 6.68 15.25 3.22
C GLU A 131 7.87 15.30 2.24
N ILE A 132 8.06 14.26 1.43
CA ILE A 132 9.11 14.23 0.40
C ILE A 132 8.90 15.36 -0.62
N ALA A 133 7.66 15.57 -1.09
CA ALA A 133 7.35 16.63 -2.04
C ALA A 133 7.57 18.03 -1.43
N ALA A 134 7.14 18.25 -0.19
CA ALA A 134 7.34 19.49 0.55
C ALA A 134 8.82 19.81 0.73
N LYS A 135 9.63 18.84 1.19
CA LYS A 135 11.09 19.02 1.38
C LYS A 135 11.80 19.39 0.08
N LYS A 136 11.44 18.74 -1.04
CA LYS A 136 12.01 19.08 -2.35
C LYS A 136 11.67 20.50 -2.78
N PHE A 137 10.41 20.89 -2.63
CA PHE A 137 9.95 22.25 -2.89
C PHE A 137 10.69 23.27 -2.02
N GLU A 138 10.70 23.08 -0.69
CA GLU A 138 11.33 23.99 0.28
C GLU A 138 12.85 24.13 0.04
N SER A 139 13.52 23.06 -0.37
CA SER A 139 14.93 23.14 -0.77
C SER A 139 15.13 24.06 -1.96
N ARG A 140 14.30 23.91 -3.01
CA ARG A 140 14.43 24.70 -4.23
C ARG A 140 13.95 26.14 -4.07
N ASP A 141 12.96 26.37 -3.22
CA ASP A 141 12.48 27.71 -2.90
C ASP A 141 13.54 28.50 -2.10
N ARG A 142 14.29 27.84 -1.21
CA ARG A 142 15.47 28.45 -0.57
C ARG A 142 16.54 28.83 -1.58
N GLU A 143 16.83 27.98 -2.55
CA GLU A 143 17.79 28.24 -3.63
C GLU A 143 17.34 29.43 -4.50
N LEU A 144 16.06 29.48 -4.90
CA LEU A 144 15.50 30.63 -5.61
C LEU A 144 15.70 31.94 -4.83
N ASN A 145 15.47 31.93 -3.52
CA ASN A 145 15.66 33.10 -2.68
C ASN A 145 17.15 33.49 -2.54
N GLN A 146 18.06 32.52 -2.56
CA GLN A 146 19.51 32.79 -2.57
C GLN A 146 19.92 33.48 -3.87
N VAL A 147 19.53 32.93 -5.02
CA VAL A 147 19.76 33.52 -6.35
C VAL A 147 19.17 34.91 -6.43
N TRP A 148 17.91 35.08 -6.02
CA TRP A 148 17.28 36.41 -5.98
C TRP A 148 18.10 37.42 -5.17
N ASN A 149 18.65 37.00 -4.02
CA ASN A 149 19.42 37.89 -3.15
C ASN A 149 20.86 38.14 -3.61
N SER A 150 21.46 37.26 -4.43
CA SER A 150 22.77 37.49 -5.03
C SER A 150 22.71 38.49 -6.20
N LEU A 151 21.53 38.68 -6.82
CA LEU A 151 21.35 39.67 -7.88
C LEU A 151 21.69 41.09 -7.41
N PRO A 152 22.34 41.92 -8.27
CA PRO A 152 22.56 43.33 -8.00
C PRO A 152 21.27 44.08 -7.65
N ALA A 153 21.38 45.13 -6.84
CA ALA A 153 20.21 45.91 -6.40
C ALA A 153 19.41 46.52 -7.58
N SER A 154 20.10 46.92 -8.65
CA SER A 154 19.49 47.40 -9.89
C SER A 154 18.65 46.31 -10.57
N ALA A 155 19.20 45.10 -10.74
CA ALA A 155 18.51 43.95 -11.32
C ALA A 155 17.29 43.54 -10.49
N ARG A 156 17.44 43.44 -9.16
CA ARG A 156 16.30 43.18 -8.25
C ARG A 156 15.19 44.22 -8.37
N THR A 157 15.55 45.50 -8.55
CA THR A 157 14.57 46.58 -8.72
C THR A 157 13.83 46.45 -10.05
N ALA A 158 14.54 46.19 -11.14
CA ALA A 158 13.96 45.98 -12.46
C ALA A 158 13.03 44.75 -12.52
N LEU A 159 13.43 43.64 -11.90
CA LEU A 159 12.70 42.36 -11.95
C LEU A 159 11.60 42.23 -10.88
N LYS A 160 11.49 43.17 -9.92
CA LYS A 160 10.58 43.04 -8.77
C LYS A 160 9.12 42.83 -9.18
N GLN A 161 8.65 43.58 -10.18
CA GLN A 161 7.26 43.46 -10.62
C GLN A 161 7.03 42.14 -11.35
N GLU A 162 7.97 41.72 -12.19
CA GLU A 162 7.94 40.42 -12.86
C GLU A 162 7.93 39.26 -11.84
N GLN A 163 8.76 39.35 -10.82
CA GLN A 163 8.81 38.35 -9.74
C GLN A 163 7.48 38.24 -9.00
N ARG A 164 6.80 39.37 -8.73
CA ARG A 164 5.47 39.38 -8.11
C ARG A 164 4.41 38.73 -9.00
N VAL A 165 4.39 39.10 -10.27
CA VAL A 165 3.47 38.52 -11.26
C VAL A 165 3.70 37.01 -11.37
N TRP A 166 4.95 36.58 -11.43
CA TRP A 166 5.30 35.16 -11.46
C TRP A 166 4.80 34.40 -10.22
N VAL A 167 4.93 34.96 -9.01
CA VAL A 167 4.38 34.33 -7.79
C VAL A 167 2.86 34.16 -7.90
N THR A 168 2.14 35.20 -8.34
CA THR A 168 0.68 35.13 -8.51
C THR A 168 0.28 34.10 -9.55
N GLN A 169 0.96 34.07 -10.71
CA GLN A 169 0.71 33.07 -11.75
C GLN A 169 0.99 31.65 -11.27
N LYS A 170 2.09 31.46 -10.54
CA LYS A 170 2.45 30.16 -9.94
C LYS A 170 1.35 29.66 -9.00
N GLU A 171 0.80 30.52 -8.15
CA GLU A 171 -0.33 30.13 -7.28
C GLU A 171 -1.61 29.84 -8.06
N GLN A 172 -1.92 30.61 -9.10
CA GLN A 172 -3.10 30.38 -9.95
C GLN A 172 -3.02 29.04 -10.70
N GLN A 173 -1.83 28.70 -11.21
CA GLN A 173 -1.60 27.47 -11.97
C GLN A 173 -1.49 26.24 -11.06
N CYS A 174 -0.70 26.32 -10.01
CA CYS A 174 -0.37 25.18 -9.17
C CYS A 174 -1.29 25.00 -7.96
N GLY A 175 -2.00 26.06 -7.54
CA GLY A 175 -2.68 26.14 -6.24
C GLY A 175 -1.76 26.71 -5.14
N LYS A 176 -2.37 27.09 -4.02
CA LYS A 176 -1.68 27.74 -2.90
C LYS A 176 -0.98 26.74 -1.99
N LEU A 177 0.17 27.14 -1.42
CA LEU A 177 0.88 26.31 -0.44
C LEU A 177 0.10 26.09 0.86
N SER A 178 -0.82 26.98 1.22
CA SER A 178 -1.75 26.78 2.34
C SER A 178 -2.60 25.52 2.16
N ASP A 179 -3.04 25.28 0.92
CA ASP A 179 -3.91 24.14 0.59
C ASP A 179 -3.09 22.84 0.62
N ALA A 180 -1.83 22.89 0.17
CA ALA A 180 -0.90 21.77 0.26
C ALA A 180 -0.57 21.36 1.71
N LYS A 181 -0.62 22.31 2.67
CA LYS A 181 -0.41 22.07 4.10
C LYS A 181 -1.67 21.59 4.83
N SER A 182 -2.85 21.85 4.27
CA SER A 182 -4.13 21.51 4.90
C SER A 182 -4.43 20.01 4.82
N GLU A 183 -4.73 19.38 5.96
CA GLU A 183 -5.20 17.98 5.99
C GLU A 183 -6.62 17.81 5.42
N ALA A 184 -7.38 18.90 5.26
CA ALA A 184 -8.70 18.86 4.64
C ALA A 184 -8.63 18.61 3.11
N ILE A 185 -7.47 18.83 2.49
CA ILE A 185 -7.28 18.62 1.05
C ILE A 185 -6.81 17.17 0.80
N PRO A 186 -7.34 16.48 -0.22
CA PRO A 186 -6.89 15.14 -0.57
C PRO A 186 -5.37 15.07 -0.80
N ALA A 187 -4.75 14.01 -0.30
CA ALA A 187 -3.29 13.86 -0.35
C ALA A 187 -2.72 13.97 -1.77
N GLU A 188 -3.38 13.39 -2.76
CA GLU A 188 -2.99 13.48 -4.17
C GLU A 188 -2.93 14.94 -4.66
N LYS A 189 -3.92 15.74 -4.28
CA LYS A 189 -3.96 17.16 -4.64
C LYS A 189 -2.85 17.92 -3.93
N ARG A 190 -2.61 17.67 -2.64
CA ARG A 190 -1.50 18.27 -1.89
C ARG A 190 -0.13 17.97 -2.53
N ILE A 191 0.11 16.70 -2.90
CA ILE A 191 1.32 16.27 -3.60
C ILE A 191 1.44 16.99 -4.96
N SER A 192 0.35 17.11 -5.72
CA SER A 192 0.36 17.80 -7.02
C SER A 192 0.71 19.29 -6.90
N ILE A 193 0.20 19.98 -5.87
CA ILE A 193 0.53 21.39 -5.61
C ILE A 193 2.03 21.53 -5.36
N TYR A 194 2.61 20.72 -4.46
CA TYR A 194 4.06 20.77 -4.19
C TYR A 194 4.92 20.48 -5.42
N LYS A 195 4.54 19.50 -6.24
CA LYS A 195 5.27 19.16 -7.47
C LYS A 195 5.23 20.28 -8.51
N CYS A 196 4.05 20.84 -8.77
CA CYS A 196 3.91 21.96 -9.71
C CYS A 196 4.66 23.20 -9.22
N GLN A 197 4.52 23.54 -7.93
CA GLN A 197 5.26 24.63 -7.29
C GLN A 197 6.78 24.43 -7.41
N LEU A 198 7.27 23.21 -7.22
CA LEU A 198 8.68 22.85 -7.40
C LEU A 198 9.13 23.07 -8.85
N GLU A 199 8.40 22.56 -9.84
CA GLU A 199 8.76 22.69 -11.26
C GLU A 199 8.83 24.16 -11.69
N MET A 200 7.85 24.98 -11.30
CA MET A 200 7.87 26.41 -11.61
C MET A 200 9.01 27.13 -10.89
N THR A 201 9.32 26.76 -9.64
CA THR A 201 10.46 27.32 -8.91
C THR A 201 11.79 26.94 -9.58
N ILE A 202 11.97 25.69 -10.03
CA ILE A 202 13.18 25.26 -10.78
C ILE A 202 13.36 26.13 -12.03
N ALA A 203 12.30 26.29 -12.83
CA ALA A 203 12.36 27.09 -14.06
C ALA A 203 12.69 28.56 -13.76
N ARG A 204 12.16 29.10 -12.67
CA ARG A 204 12.43 30.48 -12.26
C ARG A 204 13.86 30.67 -11.77
N THR A 205 14.39 29.75 -10.98
CA THR A 205 15.79 29.78 -10.54
C THR A 205 16.72 29.83 -11.75
N ALA A 206 16.53 28.93 -12.71
CA ALA A 206 17.35 28.88 -13.93
C ALA A 206 17.27 30.18 -14.75
N TYR A 207 16.09 30.79 -14.87
CA TYR A 207 15.91 32.07 -15.55
C TYR A 207 16.73 33.19 -14.88
N LEU A 208 16.68 33.28 -13.55
CA LEU A 208 17.40 34.31 -12.80
C LEU A 208 18.91 34.08 -12.81
N ASP A 209 19.38 32.83 -12.77
CA ASP A 209 20.80 32.49 -12.89
C ASP A 209 21.35 32.81 -14.29
N SER A 210 20.54 32.64 -15.34
CA SER A 210 20.93 32.94 -16.73
C SER A 210 20.85 34.44 -17.10
N SER A 211 20.46 35.30 -16.16
CA SER A 211 20.31 36.74 -16.38
C SER A 211 21.56 37.56 -16.01
N GLU A 212 22.70 36.90 -15.77
CA GLU A 212 24.06 37.50 -15.73
C GLU A 212 24.63 37.72 -17.13
#